data_AF-A0A2N2CZB1-F1
#
_entry.id   AF-A0A2N2CZB1-F1
#
_cell.length_a   1.000
_cell.length_b   1.000
_cell.length_c   1.000
_cell.angle_alpha   90.00
_cell.angle_beta   90.00
_cell.angle_gamma   90.00
#
_symmetry.space_group_name_H-M   'P 1'
#
loop_
_entity.id
_entity.type
_entity.pdbx_description
1 polymer ?
#
loop_
_entity_poly.entity_id
_entity_poly.type
_entity_poly.pdbx_seq_one_letter_code
_entity_poly.pdbx_strand_id
1 'polypeptide(L)'
;MAVFRVEKTRDYTVMANHHLRNTVLSLKAKGLLSLMLSLPENWDYTTKGLSCICKDGIDSINATVKELEEQGYVVRRRIRNEKGQLTSIEYTILEQPQLLDTSVFSPKRENPILDKPTLGNPIPEYPILDKPELGEPILVKPHQLSTDLSKTKLLTPDLLNTDLSNPNLSIPYSLKGELQKLIGYEEMGCDNAIEVKELVLENLEYECIRERYKDERLDEMVDLIVETLCSTKPTINIAGDEYPAHLVKEKLLRINSMHIEYVFHCLDKNTTYIRNIKRYLLATLFNAPSTIDHYYSALVNHDFGGRP
;
A
#
# COMPACT_ATOMS: atom_id res chain seq x y z
N MET A 1 40.18 4.62 37.97
CA MET A 1 39.39 5.63 37.21
C MET A 1 39.18 5.09 35.80
N ALA A 2 37.95 5.09 35.28
CA ALA A 2 37.70 4.69 33.89
C ALA A 2 37.97 5.89 32.95
N VAL A 3 38.78 5.69 31.91
CA VAL A 3 39.03 6.71 30.89
C VAL A 3 38.18 6.40 29.67
N PHE A 4 37.06 7.09 29.52
CA PHE A 4 36.17 6.92 28.37
C PHE A 4 36.83 7.55 27.13
N ARG A 5 37.33 6.71 26.22
CA ARG A 5 37.88 7.16 24.93
C ARG A 5 36.82 6.95 23.85
N VAL A 6 36.42 8.05 23.21
CA VAL A 6 35.56 8.02 22.03
C VAL A 6 36.44 8.22 20.81
N GLU A 7 36.69 7.15 20.07
CA GLU A 7 37.30 7.25 18.74
C GLU A 7 36.25 7.82 17.79
N LYS A 8 36.48 9.05 17.30
CA LYS A 8 35.59 9.68 16.33
C LYS A 8 35.96 9.22 14.92
N THR A 9 35.07 8.44 14.30
CA THR A 9 34.98 8.33 12.85
C THR A 9 34.75 9.71 12.23
N ARG A 10 35.01 9.86 10.91
CA ARG A 10 34.85 11.15 10.22
C ARG A 10 33.38 11.51 9.98
N ASP A 11 32.51 10.52 10.08
CA ASP A 11 31.08 10.58 9.76
C ASP A 11 30.27 10.89 11.03
N TYR A 12 30.36 12.15 11.49
CA TYR A 12 29.67 12.63 12.68
C TYR A 12 28.88 13.91 12.40
N THR A 13 27.63 13.96 12.89
CA THR A 13 26.79 15.16 12.78
C THR A 13 27.21 16.21 13.81
N VAL A 14 27.33 17.45 13.37
CA VAL A 14 27.43 18.63 14.25
C VAL A 14 26.07 19.32 14.21
N MET A 15 25.44 19.46 15.38
CA MET A 15 24.14 20.10 15.57
C MET A 15 24.16 20.92 16.87
N ALA A 16 23.31 21.94 16.98
CA ALA A 16 23.19 22.73 18.18
C ALA A 16 22.58 21.92 19.35
N ASN A 17 22.98 22.26 20.58
CA ASN A 17 22.62 21.48 21.77
C ASN A 17 21.22 21.80 22.35
N HIS A 18 20.38 22.55 21.65
CA HIS A 18 19.16 23.13 22.23
C HIS A 18 18.08 22.09 22.56
N HIS A 19 17.74 21.20 21.63
CA HIS A 19 16.81 20.10 21.85
C HIS A 19 17.34 19.07 22.84
N LEU A 20 18.63 18.73 22.76
CA LEU A 20 19.27 17.80 23.70
C LEU A 20 19.14 18.26 25.15
N ARG A 21 19.25 19.59 25.39
CA ARG A 21 19.14 20.22 26.72
C ARG A 21 17.71 20.54 27.16
N ASN A 22 16.73 20.59 26.25
CA ASN A 22 15.34 20.83 26.60
C ASN A 22 14.81 19.71 27.51
N THR A 23 14.26 20.04 28.69
CA THR A 23 13.76 19.05 29.67
C THR A 23 12.32 18.60 29.42
N VAL A 24 11.58 19.29 28.55
CA VAL A 24 10.19 18.95 28.17
C VAL A 24 10.18 17.82 27.13
N LEU A 25 11.16 17.80 26.22
CA LEU A 25 11.26 16.77 25.18
C LEU A 25 11.60 15.38 25.74
N SER A 26 10.84 14.39 25.29
CA SER A 26 11.10 12.97 25.50
C SER A 26 12.42 12.54 24.85
N LEU A 27 13.02 11.45 25.35
CA LEU A 27 14.22 10.88 24.75
C LEU A 27 13.98 10.41 23.30
N LYS A 28 12.75 10.02 22.95
CA LYS A 28 12.38 9.72 21.56
C LYS A 28 12.40 10.98 20.69
N ALA A 29 11.79 12.08 21.14
CA ALA A 29 11.78 13.34 20.39
C ALA A 29 13.19 13.91 20.20
N LYS A 30 14.04 13.84 21.23
CA LYS A 30 15.46 14.21 21.12
C LYS A 30 16.21 13.34 20.11
N GLY A 31 16.02 12.03 20.14
CA GLY A 31 16.63 11.10 19.20
C GLY A 31 16.16 11.34 17.76
N LEU A 32 14.86 11.45 17.54
CA LEU A 32 14.26 11.65 16.23
C LEU A 32 14.66 13.00 15.61
N LEU A 33 14.66 14.08 16.39
CA LEU A 33 15.12 15.39 15.90
C LEU A 33 16.63 15.40 15.59
N SER A 34 17.44 14.72 16.39
CA SER A 34 18.88 14.55 16.09
C SER A 34 19.09 13.76 14.80
N LEU A 35 18.27 12.73 14.55
CA LEU A 35 18.29 11.96 13.30
C LEU A 35 17.85 12.83 12.11
N MET A 36 16.77 13.62 12.24
CA MET A 36 16.33 14.56 11.20
C MET A 36 17.44 15.54 10.80
N LEU A 37 18.13 16.13 11.78
CA LEU A 37 19.24 17.07 11.58
C LEU A 37 20.53 16.40 11.05
N SER A 38 20.58 15.06 10.96
CA SER A 38 21.69 14.30 10.38
C SER A 38 21.48 13.87 8.92
N LEU A 39 20.25 14.02 8.41
CA LEU A 39 19.84 13.58 7.07
C LEU A 39 20.00 14.73 6.05
N PRO A 40 20.19 14.43 4.75
CA PRO A 40 20.29 15.44 3.71
C PRO A 40 18.94 16.08 3.39
N GLU A 41 18.95 17.33 2.92
CA GLU A 41 17.74 18.15 2.68
C GLU A 41 16.72 17.50 1.72
N ASN A 42 17.17 16.61 0.84
CA ASN A 42 16.34 15.89 -0.13
C ASN A 42 15.74 14.56 0.39
N TRP A 43 15.87 14.27 1.69
CA TRP A 43 15.35 13.04 2.29
C TRP A 43 13.82 13.02 2.45
N ASP A 44 13.22 11.82 2.52
CA ASP A 44 11.79 11.66 2.88
C ASP A 44 11.57 11.84 4.39
N TYR A 45 11.36 13.09 4.79
CA TYR A 45 10.99 13.47 6.15
C TYR A 45 9.53 13.16 6.54
N THR A 46 8.75 12.47 5.70
CA THR A 46 7.41 12.01 6.13
C THR A 46 7.52 10.96 7.24
N THR A 47 6.44 10.78 8.00
CA THR A 47 6.36 9.72 9.02
C THR A 47 6.52 8.30 8.46
N LYS A 48 6.42 8.12 7.13
CA LYS A 48 6.72 6.86 6.45
C LYS A 48 8.21 6.71 6.16
N GLY A 49 8.86 7.68 5.50
CA GLY A 49 10.32 7.64 5.26
C GLY A 49 11.13 7.52 6.55
N LEU A 50 10.74 8.26 7.60
CA LEU A 50 11.33 8.15 8.95
C LEU A 50 11.11 6.76 9.58
N SER A 51 10.01 6.07 9.29
CA SER A 51 9.76 4.70 9.78
C SER A 51 10.58 3.62 9.08
N CYS A 52 11.19 3.92 7.94
CA CYS A 52 12.09 2.98 7.26
C CYS A 52 13.51 2.95 7.87
N ILE A 53 13.90 3.99 8.61
CA ILE A 53 15.23 4.11 9.24
C ILE A 53 15.22 3.95 10.77
N CYS A 54 14.04 4.01 11.39
CA CYS A 54 13.84 3.81 12.82
C CYS A 54 13.30 2.41 13.12
N LYS A 55 13.59 1.87 14.32
CA LYS A 55 12.91 0.65 14.84
C LYS A 55 11.51 0.95 15.41
N ASP A 56 11.15 2.22 15.51
CA ASP A 56 9.85 2.69 15.94
C ASP A 56 8.82 2.63 14.79
N GLY A 57 7.64 2.08 15.07
CA GLY A 57 6.54 2.05 14.11
C GLY A 57 5.99 3.44 13.77
N ILE A 58 5.29 3.54 12.63
CA ILE A 58 4.76 4.79 12.06
C ILE A 58 3.99 5.63 13.10
N ASP A 59 3.17 5.01 13.95
CA ASP A 59 2.39 5.73 14.97
C ASP A 59 3.24 6.30 16.11
N SER A 60 4.29 5.58 16.52
CA SER A 60 5.27 6.06 17.52
C SER A 60 6.02 7.28 16.98
N ILE A 61 6.43 7.23 15.70
CA ILE A 61 7.06 8.36 15.02
C ILE A 61 6.08 9.51 14.82
N ASN A 62 4.84 9.25 14.40
CA ASN A 62 3.82 10.29 14.22
C ASN A 62 3.47 11.00 15.54
N ALA A 63 3.41 10.27 16.66
CA ALA A 63 3.27 10.84 18.00
C ALA A 63 4.51 11.67 18.38
N THR A 64 5.72 11.18 18.08
CA THR A 64 6.98 11.89 18.37
C THR A 64 7.14 13.16 17.50
N VAL A 65 6.69 13.14 16.25
CA VAL A 65 6.63 14.31 15.36
C VAL A 65 5.62 15.33 15.92
N LYS A 66 4.47 14.88 16.41
CA LYS A 66 3.48 15.76 17.05
C LYS A 66 4.02 16.42 18.34
N GLU A 67 4.82 15.70 19.13
CA GLU A 67 5.55 16.28 20.28
C GLU A 67 6.51 17.39 19.83
N LEU A 68 7.24 17.19 18.72
CA LEU A 68 8.14 18.18 18.13
C LEU A 68 7.41 19.36 17.47
N GLU A 69 6.22 19.14 16.90
CA GLU A 69 5.32 20.19 16.40
C GLU A 69 4.80 21.05 17.58
N GLU A 70 4.35 20.42 18.67
CA GLU A 70 3.85 21.11 19.88
C GLU A 70 4.94 21.89 20.64
N GLN A 71 6.20 21.46 20.54
CA GLN A 71 7.36 22.17 21.10
C GLN A 71 8.03 23.12 20.09
N GLY A 72 7.47 23.31 18.88
CA GLY A 72 7.93 24.30 17.91
C GLY A 72 9.25 23.98 17.19
N TYR A 73 9.73 22.73 17.25
CA TYR A 73 10.95 22.27 16.55
C TYR A 73 10.68 21.76 15.13
N VAL A 74 9.43 21.38 14.83
CA VAL A 74 9.01 20.92 13.50
C VAL A 74 7.78 21.72 13.08
N VAL A 75 7.82 22.30 11.87
CA VAL A 75 6.68 23.02 11.28
C VAL A 75 6.20 22.29 10.05
N ARG A 76 4.91 21.94 10.00
CA ARG A 76 4.31 21.10 8.97
C ARG A 76 3.35 21.88 8.08
N ARG A 77 3.84 22.38 6.94
CA ARG A 77 3.03 23.16 5.99
C ARG A 77 2.30 22.24 5.01
N ARG A 78 0.99 22.44 4.86
CA ARG A 78 0.14 21.72 3.90
C ARG A 78 0.00 22.53 2.61
N ILE A 79 0.81 22.22 1.60
CA ILE A 79 0.81 22.91 0.31
C ILE A 79 -0.44 22.50 -0.48
N ARG A 80 -1.14 23.48 -1.05
CA ARG A 80 -2.31 23.27 -1.92
C ARG A 80 -2.05 23.86 -3.30
N ASN A 81 -2.54 23.19 -4.34
CA ASN A 81 -2.59 23.71 -5.70
C ASN A 81 -3.63 24.84 -5.81
N GLU A 82 -3.54 25.62 -6.87
CA GLU A 82 -4.52 26.66 -7.27
C GLU A 82 -5.98 26.16 -7.26
N LYS A 83 -6.17 24.87 -7.57
CA LYS A 83 -7.49 24.18 -7.54
C LYS A 83 -7.92 23.73 -6.14
N GLY A 84 -7.32 24.26 -5.06
CA GLY A 84 -7.62 23.96 -3.66
C GLY A 84 -7.19 22.58 -3.15
N GLN A 85 -6.81 21.65 -4.03
CA GLN A 85 -6.37 20.30 -3.71
C GLN A 85 -5.04 20.30 -2.95
N LEU A 86 -4.91 19.45 -1.92
CA LEU A 86 -3.65 19.22 -1.21
C LEU A 86 -2.64 18.55 -2.15
N THR A 87 -1.45 19.14 -2.28
CA THR A 87 -0.40 18.69 -3.20
C THR A 87 0.66 17.86 -2.48
N SER A 88 1.17 18.40 -1.38
CA SER A 88 2.31 17.88 -0.65
C SER A 88 2.29 18.39 0.80
N ILE A 89 3.16 17.82 1.62
CA ILE A 89 3.39 18.26 2.99
C ILE A 89 4.87 18.58 3.10
N GLU A 90 5.15 19.85 3.38
CA GLU A 90 6.49 20.37 3.60
C GLU A 90 6.77 20.36 5.11
N TYR A 91 7.96 19.90 5.48
CA TYR A 91 8.43 19.83 6.85
C TYR A 91 9.64 20.77 7.00
N THR A 92 9.51 21.77 7.86
CA THR A 92 10.64 22.61 8.27
C THR A 92 11.12 22.13 9.64
N ILE A 93 12.33 21.58 9.69
CA ILE A 93 12.97 21.15 10.93
C ILE A 93 13.85 22.31 11.43
N LEU A 94 13.79 22.61 12.73
CA LEU A 94 14.46 23.76 13.35
C LEU A 94 15.35 23.30 14.51
N GLU A 95 16.59 23.79 14.57
CA GLU A 95 17.48 23.53 15.73
C GLU A 95 17.03 24.25 17.01
N GLN A 96 16.29 25.35 16.87
CA GLN A 96 15.74 26.16 17.96
C GLN A 96 14.22 26.23 17.83
N PRO A 97 13.48 26.11 18.95
CA PRO A 97 12.02 26.09 18.90
C PRO A 97 11.46 27.47 18.56
N GLN A 98 10.57 27.54 17.57
CA GLN A 98 9.78 28.75 17.32
C GLN A 98 8.45 28.67 18.08
N LEU A 99 8.20 29.67 18.93
CA LEU A 99 6.91 29.82 19.61
C LEU A 99 5.84 30.23 18.59
N LEU A 100 5.14 29.22 18.05
CA LEU A 100 4.03 29.43 17.12
C LEU A 100 2.75 29.79 17.88
N ASP A 101 2.31 31.05 17.74
CA ASP A 101 0.97 31.47 18.12
C ASP A 101 -0.06 30.57 17.42
N THR A 102 -0.70 29.68 18.20
CA THR A 102 -1.47 28.54 17.68
C THR A 102 -2.84 28.96 17.10
N SER A 103 -3.10 30.26 17.01
CA SER A 103 -4.37 30.89 16.67
C SER A 103 -4.69 30.92 15.17
N VAL A 104 -3.69 30.82 14.28
CA VAL A 104 -3.85 31.14 12.85
C VAL A 104 -4.04 29.90 11.94
N PHE A 105 -3.43 28.76 12.27
CA PHE A 105 -3.26 27.65 11.30
C PHE A 105 -4.05 26.36 11.58
N SER A 106 -4.90 26.36 12.61
CA SER A 106 -5.90 25.30 12.80
C SER A 106 -7.23 25.67 12.11
N PRO A 107 -7.56 25.09 10.94
CA PRO A 107 -8.90 25.24 10.38
C PRO A 107 -9.89 24.53 11.29
N LYS A 108 -10.63 25.30 12.11
CA LYS A 108 -11.75 24.78 12.89
C LYS A 108 -12.74 24.12 11.93
N ARG A 109 -12.84 22.80 11.99
CA ARG A 109 -14.06 22.12 11.54
C ARG A 109 -15.13 22.44 12.56
N GLU A 110 -16.01 23.37 12.23
CA GLU A 110 -17.32 23.41 12.86
C GLU A 110 -18.02 22.08 12.49
N ASN A 111 -18.40 21.32 13.51
CA ASN A 111 -19.23 20.15 13.31
C ASN A 111 -20.60 20.64 12.81
N PRO A 112 -21.19 20.06 11.75
CA PRO A 112 -22.56 20.39 11.36
C PRO A 112 -23.49 20.22 12.55
N ILE A 113 -24.18 21.30 12.93
CA ILE A 113 -25.23 21.24 13.94
C ILE A 113 -26.39 20.48 13.30
N LEU A 114 -26.52 19.20 13.64
CA LEU A 114 -27.69 18.42 13.27
C LEU A 114 -28.85 18.87 14.15
N ASP A 115 -29.69 19.76 13.62
CA ASP A 115 -30.92 20.19 14.28
C ASP A 115 -31.75 18.96 14.65
N LYS A 116 -31.99 18.78 15.96
CA LYS A 116 -32.91 17.77 16.45
C LYS A 116 -34.34 18.27 16.21
N PRO A 117 -35.16 17.60 15.38
CA PRO A 117 -36.56 17.96 15.27
C PRO A 117 -37.27 17.67 16.60
N THR A 118 -37.62 18.72 17.34
CA THR A 118 -38.40 18.62 18.57
C THR A 118 -39.87 18.32 18.23
N LEU A 119 -40.21 17.04 18.12
CA LEU A 119 -41.59 16.58 18.16
C LEU A 119 -42.01 16.43 19.64
N GLY A 120 -43.10 17.07 20.04
CA GLY A 120 -43.49 17.18 21.45
C GLY A 120 -43.99 15.89 22.08
N ASN A 121 -43.76 15.73 23.39
CA ASN A 121 -44.26 14.60 24.19
C ASN A 121 -45.79 14.58 24.25
N PRO A 122 -46.46 13.48 23.87
CA PRO A 122 -47.82 13.19 24.30
C PRO A 122 -47.81 12.72 25.77
N ILE A 123 -48.85 13.08 26.53
CA ILE A 123 -49.04 12.66 27.93
C ILE A 123 -49.60 11.23 27.96
N PRO A 124 -49.09 10.29 28.79
CA PRO A 124 -49.72 9.00 28.99
C PRO A 124 -50.94 9.12 29.92
N GLU A 125 -52.15 9.02 29.36
CA GLU A 125 -53.36 8.78 30.15
C GLU A 125 -53.57 7.28 30.37
N TYR A 126 -53.95 6.88 31.59
CA TYR A 126 -54.26 5.49 31.95
C TYR A 126 -55.78 5.24 31.94
N PRO A 127 -56.29 4.29 31.13
CA PRO A 127 -57.56 3.62 31.39
C PRO A 127 -57.38 2.44 32.35
N ILE A 128 -58.42 2.11 33.13
CA ILE A 128 -58.38 1.10 34.18
C ILE A 128 -59.12 -0.18 33.75
N LEU A 129 -58.46 -1.32 33.98
CA LEU A 129 -58.95 -2.68 34.25
C LEU A 129 -60.25 -3.19 33.56
N ASP A 130 -60.14 -4.35 32.92
CA ASP A 130 -61.14 -5.41 33.16
C ASP A 130 -60.54 -6.82 33.06
N LYS A 131 -61.21 -7.82 33.64
CA LYS A 131 -60.76 -9.24 33.72
C LYS A 131 -61.85 -10.17 33.16
N PRO A 132 -61.48 -11.24 32.43
CA PRO A 132 -61.74 -12.59 32.97
C PRO A 132 -60.59 -13.59 32.69
N GLU A 133 -60.83 -14.90 32.89
CA GLU A 133 -59.78 -15.89 33.22
C GLU A 133 -59.68 -17.11 32.29
N LEU A 134 -58.62 -17.90 32.57
CA LEU A 134 -58.47 -19.37 32.43
C LEU A 134 -57.89 -19.94 31.10
N GLY A 135 -56.80 -20.73 31.23
CA GLY A 135 -56.26 -21.55 30.13
C GLY A 135 -54.76 -21.95 30.21
N GLU A 136 -54.38 -22.80 31.16
CA GLU A 136 -53.18 -23.68 31.05
C GLU A 136 -53.60 -25.07 30.49
N PRO A 137 -52.69 -26.00 30.08
CA PRO A 137 -51.22 -26.06 30.15
C PRO A 137 -50.60 -26.02 28.71
N ILE A 138 -49.42 -26.54 28.29
CA ILE A 138 -48.44 -27.57 28.73
C ILE A 138 -47.00 -27.12 28.40
N LEU A 139 -46.03 -27.63 29.18
CA LEU A 139 -44.59 -27.36 29.10
C LEU A 139 -43.80 -28.48 28.39
N VAL A 140 -42.87 -28.14 27.49
CA VAL A 140 -41.72 -28.99 27.11
C VAL A 140 -40.45 -28.14 26.89
N LYS A 141 -39.36 -28.55 27.55
CA LYS A 141 -37.95 -28.19 27.31
C LYS A 141 -37.11 -29.47 27.57
N PRO A 142 -35.76 -29.45 27.50
CA PRO A 142 -34.96 -29.30 26.28
C PRO A 142 -33.95 -30.46 26.17
N HIS A 143 -33.40 -30.75 24.98
CA HIS A 143 -32.23 -31.63 24.87
C HIS A 143 -31.12 -30.94 24.04
N GLN A 144 -30.00 -30.68 24.69
CA GLN A 144 -28.70 -30.45 24.02
C GLN A 144 -27.95 -31.78 23.97
N LEU A 145 -27.10 -31.96 22.96
CA LEU A 145 -26.06 -32.98 22.94
C LEU A 145 -24.81 -32.41 22.27
N SER A 146 -23.65 -32.78 22.81
CA SER A 146 -22.32 -32.36 22.39
C SER A 146 -21.39 -33.55 22.56
N THR A 147 -20.55 -33.85 21.57
CA THR A 147 -19.18 -34.38 21.74
C THR A 147 -18.38 -34.43 20.43
N ASP A 148 -17.10 -34.07 20.55
CA ASP A 148 -15.90 -34.61 19.89
C ASP A 148 -15.84 -34.93 18.38
N LEU A 149 -15.14 -34.02 17.68
CA LEU A 149 -13.80 -34.23 17.11
C LEU A 149 -13.43 -35.65 16.59
N SER A 150 -13.27 -35.76 15.28
CA SER A 150 -12.34 -36.74 14.67
C SER A 150 -11.77 -36.24 13.33
N LYS A 151 -10.54 -36.66 13.02
CA LYS A 151 -9.84 -36.40 11.73
C LYS A 151 -10.40 -37.37 10.67
N THR A 152 -10.36 -37.15 9.36
CA THR A 152 -9.16 -37.00 8.51
C THR A 152 -9.59 -36.85 7.03
N LYS A 153 -8.63 -36.50 6.15
CA LYS A 153 -8.58 -36.68 4.67
C LYS A 153 -9.26 -35.64 3.77
N LEU A 154 -8.36 -34.98 3.03
CA LEU A 154 -8.54 -34.31 1.74
C LEU A 154 -9.39 -35.12 0.74
N LEU A 155 -10.28 -34.42 0.03
CA LEU A 155 -10.57 -34.63 -1.39
C LEU A 155 -10.88 -33.27 -2.04
N THR A 156 -10.47 -33.11 -3.30
CA THR A 156 -10.75 -31.99 -4.21
C THR A 156 -10.97 -32.58 -5.62
N PRO A 157 -11.38 -31.78 -6.63
CA PRO A 157 -12.48 -30.82 -6.62
C PRO A 157 -13.46 -31.08 -7.81
N ASP A 158 -14.77 -30.89 -7.62
CA ASP A 158 -15.74 -31.04 -8.72
C ASP A 158 -16.11 -29.71 -9.41
N LEU A 159 -16.26 -29.77 -10.73
CA LEU A 159 -16.57 -28.67 -11.63
C LEU A 159 -18.09 -28.56 -11.89
N LEU A 160 -18.61 -27.34 -11.87
CA LEU A 160 -19.68 -26.90 -12.77
C LEU A 160 -19.26 -25.51 -13.30
N ASN A 161 -18.79 -25.39 -14.54
CA ASN A 161 -19.53 -25.45 -15.81
C ASN A 161 -20.68 -24.43 -15.91
N THR A 162 -20.47 -23.42 -16.75
CA THR A 162 -21.53 -22.91 -17.63
C THR A 162 -20.89 -22.66 -19.00
N ASP A 163 -21.10 -23.60 -19.92
CA ASP A 163 -20.78 -23.44 -21.34
C ASP A 163 -21.58 -22.28 -21.95
N LEU A 164 -20.99 -21.54 -22.91
CA LEU A 164 -21.30 -21.79 -24.33
C LEU A 164 -20.31 -21.13 -25.32
N SER A 165 -20.13 -21.78 -26.47
CA SER A 165 -19.61 -21.24 -27.75
C SER A 165 -18.15 -20.74 -27.82
N ASN A 166 -17.25 -21.71 -28.02
CA ASN A 166 -16.16 -21.68 -29.02
C ASN A 166 -16.65 -21.11 -30.40
N PRO A 167 -15.78 -20.72 -31.38
CA PRO A 167 -14.45 -21.30 -31.65
C PRO A 167 -13.30 -20.37 -32.05
N ASN A 168 -12.09 -20.70 -31.61
CA ASN A 168 -11.02 -21.23 -32.50
C ASN A 168 -9.78 -21.63 -31.68
N LEU A 169 -9.20 -22.81 -31.96
CA LEU A 169 -8.05 -23.34 -31.23
C LEU A 169 -6.94 -23.79 -32.19
N SER A 170 -5.86 -23.01 -32.24
CA SER A 170 -4.60 -23.34 -32.92
C SER A 170 -3.50 -22.41 -32.38
N ILE A 171 -2.30 -22.85 -31.98
CA ILE A 171 -1.68 -24.20 -31.91
C ILE A 171 -0.83 -24.25 -30.62
N PRO A 172 -0.64 -25.42 -29.97
CA PRO A 172 -0.17 -25.45 -28.57
C PRO A 172 1.34 -25.27 -28.39
N TYR A 173 1.72 -24.46 -27.39
CA TYR A 173 2.99 -24.61 -26.68
C TYR A 173 2.80 -25.46 -25.41
N SER A 174 3.81 -26.23 -25.05
CA SER A 174 3.66 -27.39 -24.15
C SER A 174 3.62 -27.01 -22.67
N LEU A 175 2.41 -26.98 -22.08
CA LEU A 175 2.19 -26.82 -20.63
C LEU A 175 2.55 -28.09 -19.81
N LYS A 176 3.67 -28.74 -20.13
CA LYS A 176 4.21 -29.93 -19.47
C LYS A 176 5.71 -29.75 -19.20
N GLY A 177 6.03 -29.33 -17.98
CA GLY A 177 7.40 -29.21 -17.50
C GLY A 177 7.44 -28.71 -16.05
N GLU A 178 7.04 -27.47 -15.82
CA GLU A 178 7.60 -26.70 -14.69
C GLU A 178 6.65 -26.45 -13.53
N LEU A 179 5.36 -26.80 -13.63
CA LEU A 179 4.40 -26.65 -12.52
C LEU A 179 4.78 -27.50 -11.28
N GLN A 180 5.70 -28.46 -11.43
CA GLN A 180 6.31 -29.21 -10.34
C GLN A 180 7.26 -28.38 -9.46
N LYS A 181 7.74 -27.22 -9.95
CA LYS A 181 8.67 -26.30 -9.26
C LYS A 181 7.95 -25.23 -8.42
N LEU A 182 6.62 -25.38 -8.23
CA LEU A 182 5.78 -24.48 -7.42
C LEU A 182 5.90 -24.72 -5.90
N ILE A 183 6.73 -25.68 -5.47
CA ILE A 183 6.93 -26.05 -4.06
C ILE A 183 8.04 -25.18 -3.46
N GLY A 184 7.68 -24.19 -2.64
CA GLY A 184 8.65 -23.43 -1.82
C GLY A 184 8.28 -21.99 -1.42
N TYR A 185 7.32 -21.35 -2.12
CA TYR A 185 7.12 -19.89 -2.03
C TYR A 185 6.50 -19.33 -0.73
N GLU A 186 6.15 -20.17 0.25
CA GLU A 186 5.68 -19.73 1.58
C GLU A 186 6.75 -19.83 2.67
N GLU A 187 7.84 -20.58 2.45
CA GLU A 187 8.94 -20.77 3.42
C GLU A 187 10.19 -19.95 3.05
N MET A 188 10.19 -19.31 1.88
CA MET A 188 11.33 -18.54 1.38
C MET A 188 11.39 -17.13 2.00
N GLY A 189 12.17 -17.03 3.07
CA GLY A 189 12.86 -15.78 3.42
C GLY A 189 13.66 -15.26 2.22
N CYS A 190 13.99 -13.96 2.22
CA CYS A 190 14.60 -13.29 1.06
C CYS A 190 16.09 -13.60 0.89
N ASP A 191 16.42 -14.88 0.72
CA ASP A 191 17.79 -15.38 0.80
C ASP A 191 18.61 -15.14 -0.47
N ASN A 192 17.97 -14.92 -1.63
CA ASN A 192 18.68 -14.46 -2.82
C ASN A 192 17.83 -13.59 -3.77
N ALA A 193 18.01 -12.26 -3.71
CA ALA A 193 17.42 -11.34 -4.68
C ALA A 193 18.01 -11.46 -6.09
N ILE A 194 19.18 -12.11 -6.22
CA ILE A 194 19.83 -12.37 -7.52
C ILE A 194 19.01 -13.38 -8.31
N GLU A 195 18.63 -14.51 -7.71
CA GLU A 195 17.80 -15.56 -8.34
C GLU A 195 16.43 -15.01 -8.80
N VAL A 196 15.82 -14.12 -7.99
CA VAL A 196 14.57 -13.42 -8.36
C VAL A 196 14.79 -12.50 -9.57
N LYS A 197 15.93 -11.81 -9.66
CA LYS A 197 16.26 -10.97 -10.81
C LYS A 197 16.57 -11.81 -12.06
N GLU A 198 17.29 -12.91 -11.94
CA GLU A 198 17.57 -13.86 -13.02
C GLU A 198 16.27 -14.41 -13.63
N LEU A 199 15.33 -14.88 -12.78
CA LEU A 199 14.01 -15.36 -13.23
C LEU A 199 13.18 -14.27 -13.95
N VAL A 200 13.25 -13.03 -13.49
CA VAL A 200 12.58 -11.89 -14.16
C VAL A 200 13.24 -11.58 -15.50
N LEU A 201 14.57 -11.58 -15.59
CA LEU A 201 15.30 -11.34 -16.84
C LEU A 201 15.02 -12.43 -17.89
N GLU A 202 14.89 -13.70 -17.46
CA GLU A 202 14.51 -14.83 -18.31
C GLU A 202 13.07 -14.69 -18.81
N ASN A 203 12.08 -14.52 -17.92
CA ASN A 203 10.66 -14.38 -18.30
C ASN A 203 10.40 -13.20 -19.24
N LEU A 204 11.16 -12.10 -19.10
CA LEU A 204 11.04 -10.91 -19.95
C LEU A 204 11.78 -11.00 -21.29
N GLU A 205 12.55 -12.07 -21.56
CA GLU A 205 13.44 -12.16 -22.73
C GLU A 205 14.39 -10.94 -22.82
N TYR A 206 14.92 -10.50 -21.67
CA TYR A 206 15.45 -9.14 -21.47
C TYR A 206 16.43 -8.64 -22.55
N GLU A 207 17.42 -9.45 -22.95
CA GLU A 207 18.41 -9.03 -23.96
C GLU A 207 17.74 -8.78 -25.34
N CYS A 208 16.70 -9.53 -25.70
CA CYS A 208 15.96 -9.32 -26.96
C CYS A 208 15.19 -7.99 -26.98
N ILE A 209 14.70 -7.53 -25.82
CA ILE A 209 14.13 -6.18 -25.68
C ILE A 209 15.25 -5.15 -25.74
N ARG A 210 16.33 -5.34 -24.98
CA ARG A 210 17.44 -4.39 -24.81
C ARG A 210 18.23 -4.10 -26.09
N GLU A 211 18.41 -5.09 -26.96
CA GLU A 211 19.03 -4.88 -28.28
C GLU A 211 18.17 -3.97 -29.18
N ARG A 212 16.84 -4.12 -29.08
CA ARG A 212 15.82 -3.40 -29.87
C ARG A 212 15.53 -2.00 -29.31
N TYR A 213 15.36 -1.91 -28.01
CA TYR A 213 15.10 -0.71 -27.22
C TYR A 213 16.27 -0.50 -26.27
N LYS A 214 17.23 0.33 -26.70
CA LYS A 214 18.39 0.75 -25.88
C LYS A 214 17.95 1.82 -24.87
N ASP A 215 17.11 1.39 -23.95
CA ASP A 215 16.24 2.24 -23.16
C ASP A 215 16.36 1.89 -21.67
N GLU A 216 16.93 2.81 -20.89
CA GLU A 216 17.17 2.66 -19.45
C GLU A 216 15.86 2.46 -18.67
N ARG A 217 14.70 2.82 -19.25
CA ARG A 217 13.37 2.52 -18.69
C ARG A 217 13.10 1.02 -18.55
N LEU A 218 13.78 0.15 -19.30
CA LEU A 218 13.67 -1.31 -19.14
C LEU A 218 14.22 -1.76 -17.79
N ASP A 219 15.38 -1.23 -17.40
CA ASP A 219 16.03 -1.57 -16.13
C ASP A 219 15.20 -1.07 -14.94
N GLU A 220 14.58 0.11 -15.05
CA GLU A 220 13.60 0.61 -14.06
C GLU A 220 12.40 -0.35 -13.88
N MET A 221 11.89 -0.95 -14.97
CA MET A 221 10.79 -1.92 -14.89
C MET A 221 11.23 -3.24 -14.25
N VAL A 222 12.40 -3.77 -14.63
CA VAL A 222 12.98 -4.99 -14.03
C VAL A 222 13.14 -4.81 -12.52
N ASP A 223 13.79 -3.72 -12.09
CA ASP A 223 14.04 -3.47 -10.67
C ASP A 223 12.74 -3.21 -9.88
N LEU A 224 11.73 -2.59 -10.49
CA LEU A 224 10.41 -2.42 -9.86
C LEU A 224 9.64 -3.74 -9.71
N ILE A 225 9.77 -4.67 -10.66
CA ILE A 225 9.23 -6.03 -10.54
C ILE A 225 9.94 -6.77 -9.41
N VAL A 226 11.28 -6.77 -9.39
CA VAL A 226 12.08 -7.45 -8.35
C VAL A 226 11.83 -6.84 -6.96
N GLU A 227 11.77 -5.51 -6.82
CA GLU A 227 11.39 -4.81 -5.57
C GLU A 227 10.04 -5.31 -5.04
N THR A 228 9.08 -5.56 -5.94
CA THR A 228 7.74 -6.04 -5.58
C THR A 228 7.70 -7.54 -5.27
N LEU A 229 8.47 -8.37 -6.00
CA LEU A 229 8.60 -9.81 -5.74
C LEU A 229 9.33 -10.10 -4.43
N CYS A 230 10.35 -9.32 -4.09
CA CYS A 230 11.07 -9.41 -2.81
C CYS A 230 10.31 -8.77 -1.61
N SER A 231 9.14 -8.15 -1.83
CA SER A 231 8.34 -7.56 -0.75
C SER A 231 7.88 -8.61 0.27
N THR A 232 8.19 -8.38 1.54
CA THR A 232 7.75 -9.20 2.69
C THR A 232 6.39 -8.79 3.27
N LYS A 233 5.73 -7.79 2.68
CA LYS A 233 4.41 -7.30 3.12
C LYS A 233 3.33 -8.34 2.79
N PRO A 234 2.32 -8.56 3.66
CA PRO A 234 1.22 -9.48 3.38
C PRO A 234 0.27 -8.96 2.29
N THR A 235 0.23 -7.64 2.08
CA THR A 235 -0.59 -6.94 1.11
C THR A 235 0.24 -5.94 0.31
N ILE A 236 -0.22 -5.65 -0.92
CA ILE A 236 0.40 -4.70 -1.84
C ILE A 236 -0.69 -3.82 -2.46
N ASN A 237 -0.46 -2.50 -2.47
CA ASN A 237 -1.43 -1.51 -2.94
C ASN A 237 -1.22 -1.20 -4.44
N ILE A 238 -2.18 -1.56 -5.29
CA ILE A 238 -2.13 -1.39 -6.73
C ILE A 238 -3.28 -0.47 -7.17
N ALA A 239 -2.98 0.59 -7.93
CA ALA A 239 -3.91 1.62 -8.43
C ALA A 239 -4.74 2.41 -7.38
N GLY A 240 -4.85 1.91 -6.15
CA GLY A 240 -5.69 2.46 -5.08
C GLY A 240 -6.15 1.35 -4.13
N ASP A 241 -6.41 0.16 -4.68
CA ASP A 241 -6.91 -1.02 -3.98
C ASP A 241 -5.80 -1.85 -3.32
N GLU A 242 -6.16 -2.68 -2.35
CA GLU A 242 -5.22 -3.49 -1.57
C GLU A 242 -5.39 -4.98 -1.87
N TYR A 243 -4.36 -5.59 -2.46
CA TYR A 243 -4.35 -6.99 -2.89
C TYR A 243 -3.48 -7.85 -1.96
N PRO A 244 -3.82 -9.14 -1.76
CA PRO A 244 -2.89 -10.10 -1.16
C PRO A 244 -1.58 -10.17 -1.94
N ALA A 245 -0.44 -10.17 -1.25
CA ALA A 245 0.86 -10.09 -1.90
C ALA A 245 1.13 -11.28 -2.84
N HIS A 246 0.68 -12.50 -2.50
CA HIS A 246 0.86 -13.68 -3.36
C HIS A 246 0.24 -13.47 -4.75
N LEU A 247 -0.96 -12.88 -4.83
CA LEU A 247 -1.68 -12.62 -6.09
C LEU A 247 -0.92 -11.61 -6.94
N VAL A 248 -0.38 -10.55 -6.33
CA VAL A 248 0.45 -9.57 -7.04
C VAL A 248 1.74 -10.20 -7.54
N LYS A 249 2.43 -11.01 -6.72
CA LYS A 249 3.66 -11.70 -7.12
C LYS A 249 3.41 -12.68 -8.27
N GLU A 250 2.37 -13.53 -8.16
CA GLU A 250 1.98 -14.46 -9.22
C GLU A 250 1.67 -13.72 -10.53
N LYS A 251 0.96 -12.59 -10.47
CA LYS A 251 0.61 -11.82 -11.67
C LYS A 251 1.80 -11.11 -12.30
N LEU A 252 2.76 -10.61 -11.50
CA LEU A 252 4.00 -10.03 -12.01
C LEU A 252 4.94 -11.08 -12.62
N LEU A 253 4.98 -12.30 -12.09
CA LEU A 253 5.76 -13.41 -12.67
C LEU A 253 5.26 -13.86 -14.05
N ARG A 254 4.01 -13.52 -14.42
CA ARG A 254 3.43 -13.79 -15.75
C ARG A 254 3.76 -12.71 -16.80
N ILE A 255 4.48 -11.65 -16.44
CA ILE A 255 4.92 -10.62 -17.40
C ILE A 255 6.03 -11.21 -18.28
N ASN A 256 5.99 -10.88 -19.56
CA ASN A 256 6.98 -11.28 -20.57
C ASN A 256 7.24 -10.13 -21.55
N SER A 257 8.04 -10.36 -22.59
CA SER A 257 8.42 -9.36 -23.59
C SER A 257 7.24 -8.60 -24.23
N MET A 258 6.19 -9.30 -24.65
CA MET A 258 4.98 -8.68 -25.22
C MET A 258 4.30 -7.70 -24.26
N HIS A 259 4.27 -8.05 -22.96
CA HIS A 259 3.70 -7.17 -21.94
C HIS A 259 4.52 -5.89 -21.76
N ILE A 260 5.86 -5.97 -21.86
CA ILE A 260 6.74 -4.81 -21.77
C ILE A 260 6.61 -3.90 -23.00
N GLU A 261 6.59 -4.45 -24.22
CA GLU A 261 6.33 -3.66 -25.44
C GLU A 261 4.97 -2.93 -25.36
N TYR A 262 3.94 -3.60 -24.82
CA TYR A 262 2.64 -2.98 -24.52
C TYR A 262 2.73 -1.85 -23.48
N VAL A 263 3.49 -2.03 -22.39
CA VAL A 263 3.67 -0.97 -21.37
C VAL A 263 4.42 0.23 -21.94
N PHE A 264 5.48 0.04 -22.73
CA PHE A 264 6.17 1.14 -23.42
C PHE A 264 5.22 1.89 -24.36
N HIS A 265 4.48 1.19 -25.21
CA HIS A 265 3.51 1.79 -26.13
C HIS A 265 2.38 2.55 -25.39
N CYS A 266 1.99 2.11 -24.19
CA CYS A 266 1.06 2.85 -23.32
C CYS A 266 1.69 4.09 -22.68
N LEU A 267 2.98 4.05 -22.33
CA LEU A 267 3.72 5.19 -21.77
C LEU A 267 3.97 6.27 -22.83
N ASP A 268 4.45 5.87 -24.01
CA ASP A 268 4.82 6.79 -25.09
C ASP A 268 3.60 7.52 -25.69
N LYS A 269 2.40 6.93 -25.56
CA LYS A 269 1.13 7.57 -25.91
C LYS A 269 0.49 8.38 -24.75
N ASN A 270 1.05 8.34 -23.53
CA ASN A 270 0.47 9.05 -22.38
C ASN A 270 0.94 10.52 -22.32
N THR A 271 0.02 11.43 -22.66
CA THR A 271 0.25 12.89 -22.61
C THR A 271 -0.05 13.53 -21.25
N THR A 272 -0.43 12.74 -20.24
CA THR A 272 -0.84 13.24 -18.91
C THR A 272 0.32 13.22 -17.90
N TYR A 273 0.37 14.22 -17.02
CA TYR A 273 1.46 14.32 -16.02
C TYR A 273 1.30 13.28 -14.89
N ILE A 274 2.21 12.30 -14.88
CA ILE A 274 2.25 11.21 -13.90
C ILE A 274 2.92 11.70 -12.60
N ARG A 275 2.13 11.99 -11.56
CA ARG A 275 2.61 12.50 -10.25
C ARG A 275 3.43 11.51 -9.42
N ASN A 276 3.32 10.21 -9.68
CA ASN A 276 4.07 9.18 -8.98
C ASN A 276 4.36 8.03 -9.95
N ILE A 277 5.55 8.08 -10.57
CA ILE A 277 5.90 7.17 -11.68
C ILE A 277 5.98 5.71 -11.22
N LYS A 278 6.61 5.39 -10.07
CA LYS A 278 6.66 4.02 -9.55
C LYS A 278 5.27 3.40 -9.34
N ARG A 279 4.32 4.12 -8.72
CA ARG A 279 2.94 3.61 -8.54
C ARG A 279 2.19 3.44 -9.85
N TYR A 280 2.43 4.31 -10.83
CA TYR A 280 1.83 4.19 -12.16
C TYR A 280 2.39 2.98 -12.90
N LEU A 281 3.71 2.87 -13.03
CA LEU A 281 4.40 1.74 -13.68
C LEU A 281 3.99 0.40 -13.07
N LEU A 282 3.99 0.27 -11.73
CA LEU A 282 3.57 -0.95 -11.06
C LEU A 282 2.10 -1.31 -11.36
N ALA A 283 1.21 -0.32 -11.44
CA ALA A 283 -0.18 -0.55 -11.81
C ALA A 283 -0.35 -0.91 -13.30
N THR A 284 0.45 -0.36 -14.21
CA THR A 284 0.42 -0.74 -15.64
C THR A 284 0.99 -2.14 -15.84
N LEU A 285 2.12 -2.47 -15.22
CA LEU A 285 2.76 -3.79 -15.25
C LEU A 285 1.82 -4.87 -14.68
N PHE A 286 1.22 -4.66 -13.50
CA PHE A 286 0.25 -5.58 -12.91
C PHE A 286 -0.99 -5.77 -13.80
N ASN A 287 -1.42 -4.77 -14.56
CA ASN A 287 -2.60 -4.88 -15.41
C ASN A 287 -2.32 -5.42 -16.81
N ALA A 288 -1.09 -5.34 -17.32
CA ALA A 288 -0.75 -5.74 -18.68
C ALA A 288 -1.22 -7.17 -19.05
N PRO A 289 -1.03 -8.23 -18.22
CA PRO A 289 -1.55 -9.57 -18.49
C PRO A 289 -3.08 -9.74 -18.40
N SER A 290 -3.83 -8.65 -18.30
CA SER A 290 -5.30 -8.63 -18.34
C SER A 290 -5.86 -7.65 -19.38
N THR A 291 -5.04 -6.72 -19.88
CA THR A 291 -5.48 -5.63 -20.76
C THR A 291 -4.86 -5.65 -22.16
N ILE A 292 -3.75 -6.38 -22.37
CA ILE A 292 -3.00 -6.39 -23.64
C ILE A 292 -3.86 -6.82 -24.85
N ASP A 293 -4.57 -7.95 -24.75
CA ASP A 293 -5.37 -8.49 -25.86
C ASP A 293 -6.54 -7.57 -26.23
N HIS A 294 -7.25 -7.08 -25.22
CA HIS A 294 -8.34 -6.13 -25.36
C HIS A 294 -7.86 -4.82 -25.99
N TYR A 295 -6.68 -4.34 -25.60
CA TYR A 295 -6.09 -3.12 -26.13
C TYR A 295 -5.72 -3.24 -27.62
N TYR A 296 -4.99 -4.29 -28.01
CA TYR A 296 -4.62 -4.47 -29.42
C TYR A 296 -5.84 -4.79 -30.30
N SER A 297 -6.81 -5.55 -29.79
CA SER A 297 -8.09 -5.77 -30.49
C SER A 297 -8.84 -4.46 -30.74
N ALA A 298 -8.91 -3.57 -29.73
CA ALA A 298 -9.53 -2.25 -29.89
C ALA A 298 -8.76 -1.33 -30.84
N LEU A 299 -7.42 -1.38 -30.81
CA LEU A 299 -6.55 -0.58 -31.69
C LEU A 299 -6.69 -1.00 -33.16
N VAL A 300 -6.68 -2.31 -33.45
CA VAL A 300 -6.93 -2.83 -34.81
C VAL A 300 -8.33 -2.44 -35.30
N ASN A 301 -9.35 -2.56 -34.45
CA ASN A 301 -10.71 -2.14 -34.81
C ASN A 301 -10.83 -0.63 -35.06
N HIS A 302 -10.06 0.20 -34.35
CA HIS A 302 -9.98 1.65 -34.60
C HIS A 302 -9.31 1.96 -35.95
N ASP A 303 -8.15 1.36 -36.22
CA ASP A 303 -7.33 1.71 -37.39
C ASP A 303 -7.86 1.13 -38.72
N PHE A 304 -8.59 0.00 -38.66
CA PHE A 304 -9.12 -0.69 -39.83
C PHE A 304 -10.66 -0.67 -39.95
N GLY A 305 -11.42 -0.59 -38.84
CA GLY A 305 -12.89 -0.67 -38.85
C GLY A 305 -13.61 0.56 -39.41
N GLY A 306 -12.89 1.62 -39.77
CA GLY A 306 -13.42 2.85 -40.34
C GLY A 306 -13.46 2.92 -41.87
N ARG A 307 -13.25 1.81 -42.60
CA ARG A 307 -13.21 1.78 -44.08
C ARG A 307 -14.28 0.87 -44.67
N PRO A 308 -15.10 1.34 -45.63
CA PRO A 308 -15.98 0.51 -46.45
C PRO A 308 -15.23 -0.20 -47.59
#